data_AF-W4VJ63-F1
#
_entry.id   AF-W4VJ63-F1
#
_cell.length_a   1.000
_cell.length_b   1.000
_cell.length_c   1.000
_cell.angle_alpha   90.00
_cell.angle_beta   90.00
_cell.angle_gamma   90.00
#
_symmetry.space_group_name_H-M   'P 1'
#
loop_
_entity.id
_entity.type
_entity.pdbx_description
1 polymer ?
#
loop_
_entity_poly.entity_id
_entity_poly.type
_entity_poly.pdbx_seq_one_letter_code
_entity_poly.pdbx_strand_id
1 'polypeptide(L)'
;MIHHGVINILKEVIFIDYKIGIQILVSFVFFLFTLYVSLYEGSNLLLDTPEWKYTTKFTHLIYENPSLPEDITNIDLYLYAVKYYSFFPIMNLISGLYFFILLVYIGIKRNLRRMSYVLAITGSILIILSLLFFSSFSIGTIIYRIILFITGLIFLVSPMLLKYKK
;
A
#
# COMPACT_ATOMS: atom_id res chain seq x y z
N MET A 1 -23.81 -41.68 7.52
CA MET A 1 -23.14 -41.07 6.34
C MET A 1 -23.23 -39.55 6.32
N ILE A 2 -24.38 -38.94 6.66
CA ILE A 2 -24.58 -37.46 6.67
C ILE A 2 -23.71 -36.75 7.73
N HIS A 3 -23.49 -37.38 8.89
CA HIS A 3 -22.68 -36.78 9.97
C HIS A 3 -21.20 -36.56 9.62
N HIS A 4 -20.62 -37.39 8.76
CA HIS A 4 -19.22 -37.23 8.33
C HIS A 4 -19.03 -36.08 7.33
N GLY A 5 -20.04 -35.81 6.48
CA GLY A 5 -19.99 -34.73 5.51
C GLY A 5 -20.02 -33.34 6.16
N VAL A 6 -20.87 -33.15 7.17
CA VAL A 6 -20.98 -31.87 7.90
C VAL A 6 -19.70 -31.52 8.66
N ILE A 7 -19.04 -32.52 9.27
CA ILE A 7 -17.78 -32.32 10.00
C ILE A 7 -16.63 -31.92 9.05
N ASN A 8 -16.58 -32.50 7.85
CA ASN A 8 -15.57 -32.11 6.85
C ASN A 8 -15.79 -30.70 6.33
N ILE A 9 -17.03 -30.30 6.07
CA ILE A 9 -17.36 -28.93 5.63
C ILE A 9 -17.00 -27.92 6.74
N LEU A 10 -17.33 -28.21 7.99
CA LEU A 10 -16.97 -27.33 9.11
C LEU A 10 -15.45 -27.21 9.28
N LYS A 11 -14.72 -28.32 9.17
CA LYS A 11 -13.25 -28.30 9.20
C LYS A 11 -12.69 -27.46 8.06
N GLU A 12 -13.20 -27.59 6.84
CA GLU A 12 -12.74 -26.80 5.69
C GLU A 12 -13.00 -25.30 5.86
N VAL A 13 -14.18 -24.91 6.37
CA VAL A 13 -14.50 -23.50 6.62
C VAL A 13 -13.59 -22.91 7.68
N ILE A 14 -13.44 -23.60 8.83
CA ILE A 14 -12.50 -23.19 9.89
C ILE A 14 -11.07 -23.14 9.35
N PHE A 15 -10.71 -24.09 8.47
CA PHE A 15 -9.40 -24.18 7.87
C PHE A 15 -9.09 -23.00 6.91
N ILE A 16 -10.09 -22.52 6.18
CA ILE A 16 -9.94 -21.34 5.30
C ILE A 16 -9.80 -20.07 6.15
N ASP A 17 -10.54 -19.97 7.25
CA ASP A 17 -10.54 -18.77 8.10
C ASP A 17 -9.21 -18.56 8.83
N TYR A 18 -8.59 -19.62 9.39
CA TYR A 18 -7.27 -19.43 10.04
C TYR A 18 -6.16 -19.09 9.04
N LYS A 19 -6.21 -19.64 7.81
CA LYS A 19 -5.21 -19.32 6.77
C LYS A 19 -5.23 -17.83 6.43
N ILE A 20 -6.42 -17.27 6.25
CA ILE A 20 -6.59 -15.85 5.97
C ILE A 20 -6.12 -15.03 7.18
N GLY A 21 -6.42 -15.46 8.41
CA GLY A 21 -5.91 -14.83 9.63
C GLY A 21 -4.39 -14.74 9.68
N ILE A 22 -3.69 -15.84 9.33
CA ILE A 22 -2.22 -15.86 9.25
C ILE A 22 -1.72 -14.93 8.14
N GLN A 23 -2.34 -14.94 6.96
CA GLN A 23 -1.95 -14.05 5.86
C GLN A 23 -2.09 -12.57 6.23
N ILE A 24 -3.15 -12.21 6.95
CA ILE A 24 -3.36 -10.85 7.48
C ILE A 24 -2.24 -10.49 8.46
N LEU A 25 -1.93 -11.37 9.41
CA LEU A 25 -0.87 -11.10 10.39
C LEU A 25 0.49 -10.93 9.71
N VAL A 26 0.87 -11.84 8.82
CA VAL A 26 2.16 -11.79 8.11
C VAL A 26 2.26 -10.57 7.22
N SER A 27 1.21 -10.26 6.44
CA SER A 27 1.20 -9.08 5.57
C SER A 27 1.24 -7.78 6.36
N PHE A 28 0.57 -7.71 7.51
CA PHE A 28 0.62 -6.55 8.39
C PHE A 28 2.00 -6.33 9.00
N VAL A 29 2.62 -7.39 9.54
CA VAL A 29 3.98 -7.31 10.10
C VAL A 29 4.99 -6.91 9.02
N PHE A 30 4.88 -7.49 7.83
CA PHE A 30 5.77 -7.16 6.71
C PHE A 30 5.54 -5.73 6.19
N PHE A 31 4.30 -5.27 6.16
CA PHE A 31 3.97 -3.87 5.86
C PHE A 31 4.60 -2.91 6.87
N LEU A 32 4.46 -3.16 8.19
CA LEU A 32 5.07 -2.33 9.22
C LEU A 32 6.60 -2.35 9.16
N PHE A 33 7.20 -3.51 8.92
CA PHE A 33 8.64 -3.64 8.78
C PHE A 33 9.16 -2.82 7.59
N THR A 34 8.55 -2.98 6.42
CA THR A 34 8.95 -2.23 5.22
C THR A 34 8.68 -0.73 5.36
N LEU A 35 7.62 -0.32 6.07
CA LEU A 35 7.35 1.07 6.40
C LEU A 35 8.46 1.65 7.28
N TYR A 36 8.82 0.93 8.34
CA TYR A 36 9.85 1.35 9.27
C TYR A 36 11.20 1.51 8.58
N VAL A 37 11.61 0.54 7.75
CA VAL A 37 12.85 0.63 6.98
C VAL A 37 12.80 1.79 5.98
N SER A 38 11.68 2.01 5.30
CA SER A 38 11.50 3.15 4.39
C SER A 38 11.66 4.48 5.12
N LEU A 39 11.10 4.63 6.33
CA LEU A 39 11.25 5.83 7.14
C LEU A 39 12.69 5.99 7.67
N TYR A 40 13.35 4.89 8.03
CA TYR A 40 14.74 4.90 8.43
C TYR A 40 15.66 5.37 7.29
N GLU A 41 15.52 4.81 6.09
CA GLU A 41 16.26 5.28 4.90
C GLU A 41 15.91 6.72 4.55
N GLY A 42 14.64 7.09 4.73
CA GLY A 42 14.13 8.45 4.57
C GLY A 42 14.73 9.46 5.53
N SER A 43 15.12 9.04 6.73
CA SER A 43 15.73 9.90 7.77
C SER A 43 17.06 10.51 7.34
N ASN A 44 17.70 9.99 6.30
CA ASN A 44 18.86 10.64 5.68
C ASN A 44 18.54 12.07 5.18
N LEU A 45 17.27 12.40 4.92
CA LEU A 45 16.82 13.77 4.63
C LEU A 45 17.22 14.75 5.73
N LEU A 46 17.28 14.33 6.99
CA LEU A 46 17.66 15.19 8.11
C LEU A 46 19.10 15.70 8.00
N LEU A 47 19.97 14.94 7.32
CA LEU A 47 21.38 15.29 7.09
C LEU A 47 21.58 16.00 5.75
N ASP A 48 20.61 15.90 4.82
CA ASP A 48 20.67 16.46 3.48
C ASP A 48 19.88 17.78 3.39
N THR A 49 20.37 18.80 4.10
CA THR A 49 19.72 20.12 4.20
C THR A 49 19.47 20.83 2.86
N PRO A 50 20.31 20.70 1.81
CA PRO A 50 20.01 21.27 0.50
C PRO A 50 18.75 20.68 -0.16
N GLU A 51 18.41 19.43 0.15
CA GLU A 51 17.24 18.74 -0.40
C GLU A 51 15.91 19.17 0.24
N TRP A 52 15.95 19.90 1.37
CA TRP A 52 14.74 20.34 2.06
C TRP A 52 13.84 21.15 1.13
N LYS A 53 14.40 22.13 0.40
CA LYS A 53 13.65 22.96 -0.56
C LYS A 53 12.84 22.17 -1.60
N TYR A 54 13.26 20.94 -1.93
CA TYR A 54 12.61 20.12 -2.96
C TYR A 54 11.72 19.02 -2.38
N THR A 55 12.06 18.51 -1.20
CA THR A 55 11.48 17.28 -0.66
C THR A 55 10.61 17.52 0.58
N THR A 56 10.76 18.63 1.33
CA THR A 56 9.95 18.92 2.54
C THR A 56 8.64 19.67 2.25
N LYS A 57 7.94 19.26 1.19
CA LYS A 57 6.70 19.95 0.77
C LYS A 57 5.60 19.86 1.82
N PHE A 58 5.48 18.71 2.51
CA PHE A 58 4.44 18.53 3.53
C PHE A 58 4.79 19.28 4.81
N THR A 59 6.06 19.34 5.16
CA THR A 59 6.55 20.16 6.27
C THR A 59 6.24 21.64 6.02
N HIS A 60 6.46 22.14 4.81
CA HIS A 60 6.10 23.53 4.45
C HIS A 60 4.59 23.83 4.46
N LEU A 61 3.72 22.81 4.45
CA LEU A 61 2.28 23.01 4.66
C LEU A 61 1.93 23.23 6.13
N ILE A 62 2.77 22.76 7.05
CA ILE A 62 2.56 22.83 8.50
C ILE A 62 3.36 23.99 9.11
N TYR A 63 4.60 24.20 8.62
CA TYR A 63 5.54 25.20 9.10
C TYR A 63 5.94 26.13 7.96
N GLU A 64 5.84 27.45 8.17
CA GLU A 64 6.20 28.43 7.14
C GLU A 64 7.70 28.36 6.78
N ASN A 65 8.57 28.15 7.78
CA ASN A 65 10.02 28.04 7.61
C ASN A 65 10.59 26.93 8.52
N PRO A 66 10.57 25.66 8.10
CA PRO A 66 11.26 24.59 8.82
C PRO A 66 12.74 24.91 8.87
N SER A 67 13.25 25.05 10.09
CA SER A 67 14.66 25.37 10.35
C SER A 67 15.35 24.28 11.15
N LEU A 68 14.58 23.38 11.76
CA LEU A 68 15.07 22.28 12.56
C LEU A 68 14.75 20.94 11.89
N PRO A 69 15.65 19.94 11.97
CA PRO A 69 15.37 18.59 11.47
C PRO A 69 14.13 17.96 12.12
N GLU A 70 13.81 18.37 13.36
CA GLU A 70 12.65 17.92 14.14
C GLU A 70 11.31 18.37 13.55
N ASP A 71 11.30 19.42 12.73
CA ASP A 71 10.09 19.92 12.07
C ASP A 71 9.67 19.00 10.91
N ILE A 72 10.59 18.17 10.39
CA ILE A 72 10.39 17.38 9.17
C ILE A 72 9.41 16.24 9.41
N THR A 73 8.37 16.20 8.60
CA THR A 73 7.33 15.19 8.71
C THR A 73 7.80 13.81 8.23
N ASN A 74 7.27 12.75 8.84
CA ASN A 74 7.49 11.36 8.38
C ASN A 74 7.06 11.13 6.93
N ILE A 75 6.11 11.92 6.41
CA ILE A 75 5.68 11.85 5.01
C ILE A 75 6.82 12.33 4.10
N ASP A 76 7.50 13.42 4.46
CA ASP A 76 8.64 13.93 3.68
C ASP A 76 9.84 12.96 3.76
N LEU A 77 10.07 12.31 4.91
CA LEU A 77 11.06 11.24 5.03
C LEU A 77 10.73 10.09 4.06
N TYR A 78 9.48 9.65 4.03
CA TYR A 78 9.04 8.60 3.12
C TYR A 78 9.20 9.00 1.65
N LEU A 79 8.91 10.26 1.29
CA LEU A 79 9.11 10.77 -0.06
C LEU A 79 10.58 10.87 -0.47
N TYR A 80 11.46 11.22 0.47
CA TYR A 80 12.91 11.16 0.27
C TYR A 80 13.37 9.72 0.00
N ALA A 81 12.86 8.76 0.79
CA ALA A 81 13.12 7.34 0.54
C ALA A 81 12.59 6.90 -0.83
N VAL A 82 11.40 7.34 -1.26
CA VAL A 82 10.92 7.06 -2.62
C VAL A 82 11.86 7.62 -3.69
N LYS A 83 12.50 8.76 -3.45
CA LYS A 83 13.44 9.41 -4.38
C LYS A 83 14.78 8.68 -4.50
N TYR A 84 15.39 8.33 -3.37
CA TYR A 84 16.77 7.81 -3.33
C TYR A 84 16.88 6.31 -3.00
N TYR A 85 15.89 5.75 -2.29
CA TYR A 85 15.88 4.39 -1.75
C TYR A 85 14.54 3.68 -2.00
N SER A 86 14.07 3.66 -3.26
CA SER A 86 12.68 3.29 -3.58
C SER A 86 12.30 1.84 -3.32
N PHE A 87 13.26 0.95 -3.05
CA PHE A 87 13.01 -0.48 -2.89
C PHE A 87 12.03 -0.79 -1.75
N PHE A 88 12.30 -0.28 -0.54
CA PHE A 88 11.43 -0.51 0.61
C PHE A 88 10.08 0.21 0.51
N PRO A 89 9.99 1.45 -0.01
CA PRO A 89 8.71 2.08 -0.33
C PRO A 89 7.86 1.26 -1.31
N ILE A 90 8.47 0.66 -2.34
CA ILE A 90 7.75 -0.23 -3.27
C ILE A 90 7.22 -1.47 -2.54
N MET A 91 8.05 -2.11 -1.72
CA MET A 91 7.63 -3.27 -0.92
C MET A 91 6.53 -2.90 0.08
N ASN A 92 6.61 -1.70 0.66
CA ASN A 92 5.58 -1.16 1.54
C ASN A 92 4.25 -0.98 0.81
N LEU A 93 4.27 -0.42 -0.41
CA LEU A 93 3.08 -0.27 -1.24
C LEU A 93 2.44 -1.62 -1.57
N ILE A 94 3.23 -2.60 -2.02
CA ILE A 94 2.70 -3.93 -2.40
C ILE A 94 2.10 -4.66 -1.20
N SER A 95 2.83 -4.68 -0.08
CA SER A 95 2.37 -5.34 1.14
C SER A 95 1.16 -4.66 1.78
N GLY A 96 1.12 -3.33 1.77
CA GLY A 96 -0.02 -2.54 2.24
C GLY A 96 -1.27 -2.78 1.40
N LEU A 97 -1.14 -2.82 0.06
CA LEU A 97 -2.26 -3.15 -0.83
C LEU A 97 -2.77 -4.58 -0.61
N TYR A 98 -1.87 -5.54 -0.43
CA TYR A 98 -2.26 -6.92 -0.16
C TYR A 98 -3.00 -7.06 1.18
N PHE A 99 -2.48 -6.44 2.24
CA PHE A 99 -3.13 -6.38 3.54
C PHE A 99 -4.52 -5.72 3.45
N PHE A 100 -4.63 -4.58 2.75
CA PHE A 100 -5.89 -3.89 2.51
C PHE A 100 -6.92 -4.77 1.79
N ILE A 101 -6.51 -5.49 0.73
CA ILE A 101 -7.38 -6.43 0.00
C ILE A 101 -7.93 -7.50 0.94
N LEU A 102 -7.08 -8.08 1.80
CA LEU A 102 -7.51 -9.12 2.74
C LEU A 102 -8.52 -8.59 3.75
N LEU A 103 -8.30 -7.40 4.30
CA LEU A 103 -9.24 -6.75 5.21
C LEU A 103 -10.60 -6.51 4.54
N VAL A 104 -10.58 -5.95 3.33
CA VAL A 104 -11.81 -5.73 2.55
C VAL A 104 -12.53 -7.05 2.29
N TYR A 105 -11.80 -8.09 1.87
CA TYR A 105 -12.36 -9.40 1.54
C TYR A 105 -13.12 -10.02 2.72
N ILE A 106 -12.58 -9.92 3.94
CA ILE A 106 -13.29 -10.34 5.16
C ILE A 106 -14.46 -9.40 5.46
N GLY A 107 -14.24 -8.08 5.45
CA GLY A 107 -15.22 -7.08 5.87
C GLY A 107 -16.51 -7.11 5.04
N ILE A 108 -16.41 -7.38 3.73
CA ILE A 108 -17.58 -7.50 2.84
C ILE A 108 -18.20 -8.91 2.83
N LYS A 109 -17.80 -9.79 3.76
CA LYS A 109 -18.28 -11.17 3.88
C LYS A 109 -18.14 -11.95 2.57
N ARG A 110 -17.00 -11.81 1.89
CA ARG A 110 -16.68 -12.51 0.62
C ARG A 110 -17.66 -12.25 -0.53
N ASN A 111 -18.44 -11.17 -0.48
CA ASN A 111 -19.36 -10.81 -1.55
C ASN A 111 -18.58 -10.28 -2.78
N LEU A 112 -18.45 -11.13 -3.81
CA LEU A 112 -17.70 -10.81 -5.03
C LEU A 112 -18.19 -9.55 -5.74
N ARG A 113 -19.50 -9.25 -5.72
CA ARG A 113 -20.05 -8.05 -6.36
C ARG A 113 -19.59 -6.77 -5.62
N ARG A 114 -19.57 -6.80 -4.28
CA ARG A 114 -19.04 -5.67 -3.49
C ARG A 114 -17.53 -5.54 -3.66
N MET A 115 -16.82 -6.67 -3.74
CA MET A 115 -15.37 -6.69 -3.96
C MET A 115 -15.00 -6.00 -5.28
N SER A 116 -15.76 -6.27 -6.34
CA SER A 116 -15.58 -5.63 -7.64
C SER A 116 -15.64 -4.11 -7.58
N TYR A 117 -16.57 -3.54 -6.81
CA TYR A 117 -16.68 -2.09 -6.65
C TYR A 117 -15.50 -1.51 -5.87
N VAL A 118 -15.09 -2.17 -4.77
CA VAL A 118 -13.94 -1.71 -3.97
C VAL A 118 -12.66 -1.72 -4.81
N LEU A 119 -12.39 -2.81 -5.53
CA LEU A 119 -11.22 -2.92 -6.41
C LEU A 119 -11.19 -1.83 -7.50
N ALA A 120 -12.34 -1.55 -8.14
CA ALA A 120 -12.44 -0.49 -9.15
C ALA A 120 -12.19 0.92 -8.57
N ILE A 121 -12.72 1.19 -7.38
CA ILE A 121 -12.51 2.47 -6.67
C ILE A 121 -11.03 2.59 -6.27
N THR A 122 -10.46 1.57 -5.64
CA THR A 122 -9.05 1.56 -5.25
C THR A 122 -8.12 1.72 -6.47
N GLY A 123 -8.40 1.02 -7.58
CA GLY A 123 -7.64 1.15 -8.81
C GLY A 123 -7.69 2.57 -9.39
N SER A 124 -8.86 3.19 -9.42
CA SER A 124 -9.03 4.59 -9.85
C SER A 124 -8.24 5.56 -8.97
N ILE A 125 -8.30 5.38 -7.64
CA ILE A 125 -7.56 6.22 -6.69
C ILE A 125 -6.05 6.09 -6.91
N LEU A 126 -5.54 4.87 -7.10
CA LEU A 126 -4.11 4.63 -7.37
C LEU A 126 -3.67 5.31 -8.68
N ILE A 127 -4.45 5.21 -9.75
CA ILE A 127 -4.14 5.89 -11.02
C ILE A 127 -4.09 7.41 -10.83
N ILE A 128 -5.09 7.98 -10.17
CA ILE A 128 -5.12 9.42 -9.89
C ILE A 128 -3.91 9.84 -9.05
N LEU A 129 -3.59 9.08 -7.99
CA LEU A 129 -2.44 9.37 -7.13
C LEU A 129 -1.12 9.27 -7.89
N SER A 130 -0.99 8.31 -8.81
CA SER A 130 0.17 8.20 -9.70
C SER A 130 0.32 9.44 -10.59
N LEU A 131 -0.77 9.97 -11.13
CA LEU A 131 -0.73 11.16 -11.98
C LEU A 131 -0.42 12.43 -11.18
N LEU A 132 -0.91 12.50 -9.94
CA LEU A 132 -0.69 13.62 -9.02
C LEU A 132 0.59 13.49 -8.18
N PHE A 133 1.46 12.53 -8.45
CA PHE A 133 2.65 12.31 -7.63
C PHE A 133 3.68 13.44 -7.82
N PHE A 134 3.61 14.47 -6.98
CA PHE A 134 4.41 15.70 -7.04
C PHE A 134 5.79 15.56 -6.37
N SER A 135 6.60 14.58 -6.76
CA SER A 135 8.01 14.52 -6.34
C SER A 135 8.94 15.08 -7.43
N SER A 136 10.10 15.61 -7.05
CA SER A 136 11.15 15.96 -8.04
C SER A 136 11.48 14.77 -8.95
N PHE A 137 11.77 15.04 -10.23
CA PHE A 137 12.08 14.01 -11.22
C PHE A 137 13.36 13.27 -10.83
N SER A 138 13.24 12.00 -10.48
CA SER A 138 14.34 11.11 -10.13
C SER A 138 14.03 9.70 -10.64
N ILE A 139 15.04 8.86 -10.77
CA ILE A 139 14.84 7.47 -11.20
C ILE A 139 13.91 6.73 -10.23
N GLY A 140 14.11 6.92 -8.92
CA GLY A 140 13.31 6.28 -7.89
C GLY A 140 11.83 6.67 -7.94
N THR A 141 11.55 7.96 -8.09
CA THR A 141 10.18 8.47 -8.20
C THR A 141 9.48 8.03 -9.49
N ILE A 142 10.21 7.91 -10.60
CA ILE A 142 9.67 7.37 -11.86
C ILE A 142 9.27 5.91 -11.69
N ILE A 143 10.15 5.09 -11.11
CA ILE A 143 9.88 3.66 -10.88
C ILE A 143 8.67 3.50 -9.97
N TYR A 144 8.64 4.21 -8.84
CA TYR A 144 7.52 4.17 -7.90
C TYR A 144 6.21 4.56 -8.58
N ARG A 145 6.20 5.64 -9.36
CA ARG A 145 5.03 6.10 -10.11
C ARG A 145 4.54 5.07 -11.13
N ILE A 146 5.45 4.45 -11.89
CA ILE A 146 5.08 3.41 -12.86
C ILE A 146 4.45 2.19 -12.16
N ILE A 147 5.03 1.74 -11.04
CA ILE A 147 4.46 0.63 -10.26
C ILE A 147 3.07 1.00 -9.73
N LEU A 148 2.89 2.21 -9.23
CA LEU A 148 1.61 2.71 -8.73
C LEU A 148 0.55 2.78 -9.84
N PHE A 149 0.96 3.20 -11.05
CA PHE A 149 0.08 3.20 -12.23
C PHE A 149 -0.31 1.79 -12.68
N ILE A 150 0.66 0.88 -12.82
CA ILE A 150 0.43 -0.50 -13.26
C ILE A 150 -0.46 -1.24 -12.26
N THR A 151 -0.19 -1.10 -10.96
CA THR A 151 -1.03 -1.70 -9.91
C THR A 151 -2.45 -1.13 -9.96
N GLY A 152 -2.62 0.17 -10.16
CA GLY A 152 -3.93 0.79 -10.39
C GLY A 152 -4.69 0.19 -11.57
N LEU A 153 -4.03 -0.04 -12.71
CA LEU A 153 -4.63 -0.70 -13.88
C LEU A 153 -5.04 -2.15 -13.59
N ILE A 154 -4.18 -2.92 -12.92
CA ILE A 154 -4.49 -4.30 -12.52
C ILE A 154 -5.76 -4.34 -11.66
N PHE A 155 -5.86 -3.43 -10.68
CA PHE A 155 -7.03 -3.35 -9.80
C PHE A 155 -8.30 -2.93 -10.54
N LEU A 156 -8.18 -2.06 -11.54
CA LEU A 156 -9.31 -1.62 -12.36
C LEU A 156 -9.83 -2.73 -13.29
N VAL A 157 -8.95 -3.58 -13.83
CA VAL A 157 -9.32 -4.69 -14.73
C VAL A 157 -9.79 -5.93 -13.98
N SER A 158 -9.23 -6.22 -12.80
CA SER A 158 -9.59 -7.38 -11.96
C SER A 158 -11.10 -7.63 -11.74
N PRO A 159 -11.98 -6.61 -11.62
CA PRO A 159 -13.41 -6.80 -11.44
C PRO A 159 -14.11 -7.38 -12.68
N MET A 160 -13.56 -7.14 -13.88
CA MET A 160 -14.10 -7.72 -15.12
C MET A 160 -14.00 -9.24 -15.07
N LEU A 161 -12.86 -9.77 -14.62
CA LEU A 161 -12.63 -11.21 -14.46
C LEU A 161 -13.57 -11.84 -13.41
N LEU A 162 -13.85 -11.11 -12.33
CA LEU A 162 -14.76 -11.59 -11.26
C LEU A 162 -16.22 -11.69 -11.72
N LYS A 163 -16.65 -10.87 -12.70
CA LYS A 163 -18.01 -10.92 -13.25
C LYS A 163 -18.25 -12.14 -14.15
N TYR A 164 -17.21 -12.66 -14.81
CA TYR A 164 -17.31 -13.83 -15.70
C TYR A 164 -17.43 -15.17 -14.95
N LYS A 165 -17.20 -15.21 -13.63
CA LYS A 165 -17.37 -16.41 -12.80
C LYS A 165 -18.78 -16.61 -12.24
N LYS A 166 -19.78 -15.92 -12.79
CA LYS A 166 -21.20 -16.17 -12.53
C LYS A 166 -21.80 -16.96 -13.68
#